data_AF-A0A2W1A266-F1
#
_entry.id   AF-A0A2W1A266-F1
#
_cell.length_a   1.000
_cell.length_b   1.000
_cell.length_c   1.000
_cell.angle_alpha   90.00
_cell.angle_beta   90.00
_cell.angle_gamma   90.00
#
_symmetry.space_group_name_H-M   'P 1'
#
loop_
_entity.id
_entity.type
_entity.pdbx_description
1 polymer ?
#
loop_
_entity_poly.entity_id
_entity_poly.type
_entity_poly.pdbx_seq_one_letter_code
_entity_poly.pdbx_strand_id
1 'polypeptide(L)'
;MPLYEYLCEDCEGIFEAVRPMKQAEEPEPCPVCDTEGQRLMPSTFQAFIVRGGYPRRIPDRGNFWHLGKEVSYLPKKARPGEHPQLPSERRKDPLTRQDRVEMVEQKVTERRVKRDERKAAHARKMEVRNSRKIRKVPKGKFDV
;
A
#
# COMPACT_ATOMS: atom_id res chain seq x y z
N MET A 1 1.35 -34.38 9.26
CA MET A 1 2.73 -34.15 8.75
C MET A 1 2.85 -32.69 8.37
N PRO A 2 4.03 -32.06 8.55
CA PRO A 2 4.25 -30.68 8.13
C PRO A 2 4.18 -30.52 6.62
N LEU A 3 3.83 -29.30 6.18
CA LEU A 3 3.79 -28.89 4.78
C LEU A 3 4.99 -27.98 4.52
N TYR A 4 5.68 -28.23 3.42
CA TYR A 4 6.86 -27.49 2.99
C TYR A 4 6.67 -26.94 1.59
N GLU A 5 7.30 -25.82 1.31
CA GLU A 5 7.34 -25.19 -0.02
C GLU A 5 8.62 -25.61 -0.73
N TYR A 6 8.52 -25.90 -2.02
CA TYR A 6 9.61 -26.28 -2.92
C TYR A 6 9.58 -25.39 -4.16
N LEU A 7 10.76 -25.10 -4.71
CA LEU A 7 10.93 -24.35 -5.94
C LEU A 7 11.49 -25.29 -7.01
N CYS A 8 10.80 -25.38 -8.14
CA CYS A 8 11.33 -26.01 -9.35
C CYS A 8 12.08 -24.95 -10.18
N GLU A 9 13.33 -25.22 -10.53
CA GLU A 9 14.16 -24.29 -11.32
C GLU A 9 13.73 -24.28 -12.80
N ASP A 10 13.26 -25.39 -13.36
CA ASP A 10 12.85 -25.47 -14.77
C ASP A 10 11.52 -24.80 -15.06
N CYS A 11 10.56 -25.01 -14.16
CA CYS A 11 9.22 -24.48 -14.26
C CYS A 11 9.09 -23.09 -13.60
N GLU A 12 10.13 -22.61 -12.89
CA GLU A 12 10.13 -21.40 -12.03
C GLU A 12 8.90 -21.31 -11.10
N GLY A 13 8.40 -22.47 -10.67
CA GLY A 13 7.15 -22.62 -9.96
C GLY A 13 7.36 -23.04 -8.50
N ILE A 14 6.55 -22.48 -7.60
CA ILE A 14 6.50 -22.89 -6.19
C ILE A 14 5.38 -23.91 -6.04
N PHE A 15 5.66 -25.01 -5.34
CA PHE A 15 4.68 -26.03 -5.01
C PHE A 15 4.83 -26.49 -3.56
N GLU A 16 3.76 -27.07 -3.01
CA GLU A 16 3.67 -27.50 -1.62
C GLU A 16 3.65 -29.02 -1.54
N ALA A 17 4.44 -29.60 -0.64
CA ALA A 17 4.45 -31.03 -0.38
C ALA A 17 4.43 -31.34 1.12
N VAL A 18 3.66 -32.37 1.49
CA VAL A 18 3.53 -32.83 2.87
C VAL A 18 4.56 -33.93 3.13
N ARG A 19 5.62 -33.63 3.88
CA ARG A 19 6.74 -34.57 4.11
C ARG A 19 7.04 -34.78 5.59
N PRO A 20 7.64 -35.92 5.97
CA PRO A 20 8.20 -36.07 7.31
C PRO A 20 9.36 -35.10 7.46
N MET A 21 9.57 -34.60 8.67
CA MET A 21 10.64 -33.64 8.96
C MET A 21 12.04 -34.15 8.57
N LYS A 22 12.26 -35.47 8.60
CA LYS A 22 13.54 -36.10 8.18
C LYS A 22 13.84 -35.95 6.69
N GLN A 23 12.80 -35.85 5.85
CA GLN A 23 12.91 -35.76 4.39
C GLN A 23 12.63 -34.34 3.89
N ALA A 24 12.53 -33.37 4.80
CA ALA A 24 12.19 -32.00 4.40
C ALA A 24 13.26 -31.41 3.48
N GLU A 25 14.54 -31.71 3.71
CA GLU A 25 15.66 -31.20 2.90
C GLU A 25 15.88 -31.99 1.60
N GLU A 26 15.22 -33.14 1.42
CA GLU A 26 15.33 -33.93 0.21
C GLU A 26 14.56 -33.27 -0.94
N PRO A 27 15.06 -33.32 -2.18
CA PRO A 27 14.35 -32.78 -3.33
C PRO A 27 13.05 -33.54 -3.59
N GLU A 28 12.03 -32.82 -4.07
CA GLU A 28 10.71 -33.37 -4.40
C GLU A 28 10.43 -33.22 -5.91
N PRO A 29 9.88 -34.23 -6.60
CA PRO A 29 9.51 -34.10 -8.00
C PRO A 29 8.41 -33.06 -8.20
N CYS A 30 8.63 -32.14 -9.15
CA CYS A 30 7.67 -31.12 -9.50
C CYS A 30 6.41 -31.73 -10.11
N PRO A 31 5.19 -31.36 -9.68
CA PRO A 31 3.95 -31.90 -10.24
C PRO A 31 3.67 -31.48 -11.70
N VAL A 32 4.47 -30.55 -12.25
CA VAL A 32 4.31 -30.03 -13.62
C VAL A 32 5.30 -30.67 -14.59
N CYS A 33 6.58 -30.71 -14.22
CA CYS A 33 7.67 -31.13 -15.12
C CYS A 33 8.44 -32.38 -14.64
N ASP A 34 8.08 -32.96 -13.47
CA ASP A 34 8.69 -34.15 -12.85
C ASP A 34 10.19 -34.03 -12.55
N THR A 35 10.76 -32.82 -12.66
CA THR A 35 12.13 -32.51 -12.29
C THR A 35 12.25 -32.24 -10.79
N GLU A 36 13.46 -32.40 -10.25
CA GLU A 36 13.73 -32.23 -8.82
C GLU A 36 13.62 -30.76 -8.40
N GLY A 37 12.67 -30.45 -7.51
CA GLY A 37 12.54 -29.15 -6.86
C GLY A 37 13.24 -29.12 -5.50
N GLN A 38 13.95 -28.04 -5.20
CA GLN A 38 14.61 -27.86 -3.91
C GLN A 38 13.70 -27.18 -2.89
N ARG A 39 13.87 -27.52 -1.61
CA ARG A 39 13.09 -26.90 -0.53
C ARG A 39 13.36 -25.40 -0.47
N LEU A 40 12.29 -24.63 -0.50
CA LEU A 40 12.33 -23.19 -0.28
C LEU A 40 12.40 -22.91 1.23
N MET A 41 13.59 -22.52 1.69
CA MET A 41 13.74 -22.03 3.06
C MET A 41 13.34 -20.56 3.13
N PRO A 42 12.35 -20.16 3.94
CA PRO A 42 12.00 -18.77 4.08
C PRO A 42 13.20 -18.00 4.65
N SER A 43 13.75 -17.08 3.85
CA SER A 43 14.90 -16.25 4.22
C SER A 43 14.57 -15.25 5.34
N THR A 44 13.28 -14.94 5.53
CA THR A 44 12.81 -14.07 6.61
C THR A 44 11.71 -14.77 7.41
N PHE A 45 11.95 -14.92 8.71
CA PHE A 45 10.95 -15.44 9.64
C PHE A 45 10.20 -14.28 10.28
N GLN A 46 8.96 -14.05 9.85
CA GLN A 46 8.09 -13.00 10.43
C GLN A 46 7.18 -13.58 11.51
N ALA A 47 7.76 -14.20 12.53
CA ALA A 47 7.00 -14.64 13.69
C ALA A 47 6.95 -13.56 14.77
N PHE A 48 5.73 -13.29 15.24
CA PHE A 48 5.49 -12.40 16.37
C PHE A 48 5.00 -13.21 17.56
N ILE A 49 5.56 -12.96 18.73
CA ILE A 49 4.99 -13.39 20.01
C ILE A 49 4.23 -12.21 20.62
N VAL A 50 3.11 -12.50 21.27
CA VAL A 50 2.37 -11.50 22.05
C VAL A 50 2.71 -11.74 23.52
N ARG A 51 3.41 -10.79 24.14
CA ARG A 51 3.74 -10.84 25.59
C ARG A 51 3.39 -9.51 26.25
N GLY A 52 2.53 -9.58 27.27
CA GLY A 52 1.98 -8.37 27.90
C GLY A 52 1.04 -7.58 26.99
N GLY A 53 0.39 -8.24 26.02
CA GLY A 53 -0.55 -7.62 25.08
C GLY A 53 0.09 -6.93 23.87
N TYR A 54 1.41 -7.00 23.70
CA TYR A 54 2.11 -6.34 22.59
C TYR A 54 2.91 -7.31 21.73
N PRO A 55 2.94 -7.09 20.40
CA PRO A 55 3.71 -7.91 19.47
C PRO A 55 5.21 -7.65 19.64
N ARG A 56 5.98 -8.72 19.67
CA ARG A 56 7.45 -8.73 19.69
C ARG A 56 7.95 -9.69 18.61
N ARG A 57 9.05 -9.35 17.93
CA ARG A 57 9.67 -10.26 16.96
C ARG A 57 10.55 -11.30 17.66
N ILE A 58 10.57 -12.51 17.10
CA ILE A 58 11.58 -13.54 17.41
C ILE A 58 12.80 -13.28 16.52
N PRO A 59 14.06 -13.39 16.99
CA PRO A 59 14.48 -13.71 18.36
C PRO A 59 14.14 -12.60 19.35
N ASP A 60 13.62 -12.95 20.53
CA ASP A 60 13.19 -11.95 21.53
C ASP A 60 14.40 -11.23 22.13
N ARG A 61 14.73 -10.07 21.54
CA ARG A 61 15.77 -9.16 22.05
C ARG A 61 15.28 -8.34 23.26
N GLY A 62 14.05 -8.56 23.74
CA GLY A 62 13.42 -7.77 24.78
C GLY A 62 12.81 -6.44 24.29
N ASN A 63 13.00 -6.09 23.02
CA ASN A 63 12.47 -4.90 22.38
C ASN A 63 10.98 -5.05 21.99
N PHE A 64 10.34 -3.94 21.69
CA PHE A 64 8.96 -3.86 21.22
C PHE A 64 8.92 -3.48 19.74
N TRP A 65 7.85 -3.89 19.05
CA TRP A 65 7.61 -3.50 17.67
C TRP A 65 6.54 -2.41 17.59
N HIS A 66 6.90 -1.23 17.11
CA HIS A 66 5.96 -0.10 17.02
C HIS A 66 6.20 0.74 15.76
N LEU A 67 5.12 1.16 15.07
CA LEU A 67 5.17 1.93 13.83
C LEU A 67 6.12 1.34 12.76
N GLY A 68 6.14 0.02 12.65
CA GLY A 68 6.98 -0.70 11.69
C GLY A 68 8.48 -0.77 12.02
N LYS A 69 8.89 -0.34 13.21
CA LYS A 69 10.30 -0.33 13.65
C LYS A 69 10.46 -0.93 15.05
N GLU A 70 11.66 -1.40 15.37
CA GLU A 70 12.02 -1.83 16.72
C GLU A 70 12.21 -0.61 17.63
N VAL A 71 11.59 -0.65 18.81
CA VAL A 71 11.72 0.36 19.87
C VAL A 71 12.04 -0.33 21.18
N SER A 72 12.88 0.28 22.04
CA SER A 72 13.28 -0.38 23.29
C SER A 72 12.23 -0.28 24.39
N TYR A 73 11.31 0.70 24.31
CA TYR A 73 10.19 0.83 25.24
C TYR A 73 8.93 1.31 24.53
N LEU A 74 7.77 1.09 25.15
CA LEU A 74 6.49 1.64 24.72
C LEU A 74 6.30 3.07 25.26
N PRO A 75 5.81 4.01 24.43
CA PRO A 75 5.71 5.40 24.83
C PRO A 75 4.58 5.57 25.85
N LYS A 76 4.89 6.08 27.05
CA LYS A 76 3.85 6.45 28.03
C LYS A 76 3.07 7.69 27.60
N LYS A 77 3.75 8.58 26.85
CA LYS A 77 3.20 9.84 26.32
C LYS A 77 3.82 10.06 24.94
N ALA A 78 3.01 10.04 23.90
CA ALA A 78 3.39 10.44 22.55
C ALA A 78 2.17 10.96 21.79
N ARG A 79 2.42 11.72 20.73
CA ARG A 79 1.35 12.11 19.81
C ARG A 79 0.92 10.90 18.96
N PRO A 80 -0.32 10.88 18.45
CA PRO A 80 -0.76 9.82 17.54
C PRO A 80 0.22 9.67 16.36
N GLY A 81 0.69 8.44 16.12
CA GLY A 81 1.63 8.14 15.03
C GLY A 81 3.08 8.56 15.27
N GLU A 82 3.43 9.05 16.46
CA GLU A 82 4.80 9.42 16.81
C GLU A 82 5.32 8.53 17.95
N HIS A 83 6.61 8.20 17.92
CA HIS A 83 7.30 7.55 19.03
C HIS A 83 8.54 8.37 19.41
N PRO A 84 8.86 8.60 20.70
CA PRO A 84 10.01 9.42 21.09
C PRO A 84 11.36 8.92 20.55
N GLN A 85 11.49 7.60 20.37
CA GLN A 85 12.70 6.98 19.83
C GLN A 85 12.73 6.91 18.30
N LEU A 86 11.59 7.10 17.64
CA LEU A 86 11.54 7.08 16.19
C LEU A 86 11.58 8.51 15.67
N PRO A 87 12.38 8.81 14.64
CA PRO A 87 12.35 10.11 14.01
C PRO A 87 10.95 10.35 13.44
N SER A 88 10.32 11.46 13.84
CA SER A 88 9.07 11.89 13.22
C SER A 88 9.35 12.45 11.83
N GLU A 89 8.48 12.15 10.87
CA GLU A 89 8.53 12.71 9.51
C GLU A 89 8.18 14.20 9.48
N ARG A 90 7.70 14.74 10.60
CA ARG A 90 7.42 16.16 10.74
C ARG A 90 8.73 16.95 10.62
N ARG A 91 8.84 17.75 9.56
CA ARG A 91 9.93 18.70 9.33
C ARG A 91 10.15 19.53 10.60
N LYS A 92 11.33 19.39 11.22
CA LYS A 92 11.72 20.13 12.43
C LYS A 92 12.28 21.51 12.11
N ASP A 93 12.91 21.63 10.94
CA ASP A 93 13.54 22.88 10.54
C ASP A 93 12.50 23.91 10.08
N PRO A 94 12.68 25.19 10.46
CA PRO A 94 11.83 26.26 9.98
C PRO A 94 11.91 26.35 8.47
N LEU A 95 10.76 26.62 7.84
CA LEU A 95 10.68 26.75 6.38
C LEU A 95 11.65 27.84 5.89
N THR A 96 12.51 27.49 4.94
CA THR A 96 13.41 28.46 4.31
C THR A 96 12.61 29.46 3.48
N ARG A 97 13.26 30.55 3.07
CA ARG A 97 12.62 31.56 2.21
C ARG A 97 12.15 30.95 0.88
N GLN A 98 12.93 30.02 0.30
CA GLN A 98 12.59 29.34 -0.95
C GLN A 98 11.34 28.49 -0.79
N ASP A 99 11.27 27.67 0.27
CA ASP A 99 10.08 26.85 0.56
C ASP A 99 8.80 27.70 0.70
N ARG A 100 8.91 28.90 1.29
CA ARG A 100 7.76 29.81 1.43
C ARG A 100 7.27 30.31 0.08
N VAL A 101 8.17 30.61 -0.84
CA VAL A 101 7.82 31.02 -2.21
C VAL A 101 7.13 29.87 -2.93
N GLU A 102 7.71 28.67 -2.89
CA GLU A 102 7.13 27.46 -3.50
C GLU A 102 5.72 27.17 -2.97
N MET A 103 5.50 27.26 -1.66
CA MET A 103 4.16 27.09 -1.09
C MET A 103 3.15 28.13 -1.58
N VAL A 104 3.58 29.38 -1.80
CA VAL A 104 2.71 30.44 -2.33
C VAL A 104 2.38 30.15 -3.79
N GLU A 105 3.38 29.77 -4.58
CA GLU A 105 3.19 29.42 -6.00
C GLU A 105 2.25 28.22 -6.15
N GLN A 106 2.45 27.15 -5.37
CA GLN A 106 1.55 25.99 -5.32
C GLN A 106 0.11 26.39 -4.95
N LYS A 107 -0.08 27.24 -3.95
CA LYS A 107 -1.43 27.73 -3.61
C LYS A 107 -2.06 28.55 -4.73
N VAL A 108 -1.27 29.33 -5.46
CA VAL A 108 -1.77 30.11 -6.61
C VAL A 108 -2.15 29.18 -7.76
N THR A 109 -1.35 28.15 -8.06
CA THR A 109 -1.66 27.18 -9.12
C THR A 109 -2.90 26.37 -8.77
N GLU A 110 -3.03 25.84 -7.55
CA GLU A 110 -4.23 25.16 -7.08
C GLU A 110 -5.49 26.02 -7.21
N ARG A 111 -5.40 27.31 -6.84
CA ARG A 111 -6.51 28.26 -6.99
C ARG A 111 -6.89 28.52 -8.45
N ARG A 112 -5.91 28.54 -9.36
CA ARG A 112 -6.14 28.67 -10.81
C ARG A 112 -6.83 27.42 -11.35
N VAL A 113 -6.29 26.24 -11.06
CA VAL A 113 -6.88 24.94 -11.45
C VAL A 113 -8.33 24.85 -10.99
N LYS A 114 -8.59 25.12 -9.70
CA LYS A 114 -9.96 25.09 -9.14
C LYS A 114 -10.91 26.10 -9.80
N ARG A 115 -10.40 27.25 -10.25
CA ARG A 115 -11.19 28.25 -10.98
C ARG A 115 -11.53 27.74 -12.38
N ASP A 116 -10.58 27.13 -13.06
CA ASP A 116 -10.78 26.61 -14.41
C ASP A 116 -11.71 25.38 -14.40
N GLU A 117 -11.57 24.50 -13.40
CA GLU A 117 -12.54 23.41 -13.15
C GLU A 117 -13.96 23.94 -12.92
N ARG A 118 -14.12 24.99 -12.12
CA ARG A 118 -15.43 25.62 -11.90
C ARG A 118 -16.01 26.21 -13.19
N LYS A 119 -15.18 26.89 -14.00
CA LYS A 119 -15.59 27.42 -15.31
C LYS A 119 -15.98 26.30 -16.27
N ALA A 120 -15.18 25.25 -16.35
CA ALA A 120 -15.47 24.07 -17.19
C ALA A 120 -16.75 23.37 -16.74
N ALA A 121 -16.96 23.18 -15.44
CA ALA A 121 -18.19 22.62 -14.89
C ALA A 121 -19.42 23.49 -15.20
N HIS A 122 -19.28 24.82 -15.13
CA HIS A 122 -20.34 25.74 -15.52
C HIS A 122 -20.64 25.67 -17.03
N ALA A 123 -19.61 25.64 -17.88
CA ALA A 123 -19.76 25.49 -19.33
C ALA A 123 -20.49 24.17 -19.68
N ARG A 124 -20.05 23.04 -19.10
CA ARG A 124 -20.73 21.74 -19.25
C ARG A 124 -22.19 21.78 -18.83
N LYS A 125 -22.52 22.44 -17.70
CA LYS A 125 -23.92 22.62 -17.26
C LYS A 125 -24.73 23.43 -18.27
N MET A 126 -24.15 24.48 -18.85
CA MET A 126 -24.81 25.31 -19.87
C MET A 126 -25.05 24.53 -21.16
N GLU A 127 -24.09 23.72 -21.62
CA GLU A 127 -24.25 22.83 -22.78
C GLU A 127 -25.35 21.78 -22.57
N VAL A 128 -25.41 21.15 -21.39
CA VAL A 128 -26.48 20.20 -21.04
C VAL A 128 -27.84 20.91 -20.99
N ARG A 129 -27.91 22.12 -20.44
CA ARG A 129 -29.14 22.93 -20.44
C ARG A 129 -29.58 23.29 -21.86
N ASN A 130 -28.64 23.66 -22.73
CA ASN A 130 -28.94 24.04 -24.11
C ASN A 130 -29.42 22.83 -24.94
N SER A 131 -28.75 21.68 -24.83
CA SER A 131 -29.17 20.44 -25.50
C SER A 131 -30.54 19.93 -25.03
N ARG A 132 -30.88 20.07 -23.73
CA ARG A 132 -32.23 19.80 -23.22
C ARG A 132 -33.29 20.75 -23.78
N LYS A 133 -32.94 22.02 -24.05
CA LYS A 133 -33.84 23.01 -24.64
C LYS A 133 -34.12 22.70 -26.12
N ILE A 134 -33.10 22.28 -26.87
CA ILE A 134 -33.21 21.84 -28.27
C ILE A 134 -34.12 20.62 -28.40
N ARG A 135 -33.99 19.61 -27.51
CA ARG A 135 -34.86 18.43 -27.51
C ARG A 135 -36.33 18.70 -27.15
N LYS A 136 -36.65 19.86 -26.56
CA LYS A 136 -38.01 20.26 -26.15
C LYS A 136 -38.76 21.08 -27.20
N VAL A 137 -38.17 21.38 -28.36
CA VAL A 137 -38.91 21.98 -29.47
C VAL A 137 -39.94 20.93 -29.95
N PRO A 138 -41.25 21.20 -29.91
CA PRO A 138 -42.25 20.24 -30.37
C PRO A 138 -42.01 19.98 -31.86
N LYS A 139 -41.94 18.70 -32.24
CA LYS A 139 -41.99 18.30 -33.65
C LYS A 139 -43.31 18.82 -34.21
N GLY A 140 -43.24 19.94 -34.93
CA GLY A 140 -44.34 20.45 -35.72
C GLY A 140 -44.81 19.37 -36.70
N LYS A 141 -46.13 19.27 -36.82
CA LYS A 141 -46.90 18.35 -37.66
C LYS A 141 -46.23 18.12 -39.01
N PHE A 142 -45.98 16.85 -39.34
CA PHE A 142 -45.88 16.41 -40.74
C PHE A 142 -47.30 16.51 -41.31
N ASP A 143 -47.54 17.53 -42.14
CA ASP A 143 -48.74 17.59 -42.97
C ASP A 143 -48.59 16.64 -44.17
N VAL A 144 -49.73 16.05 -44.51
CA VAL A 144 -50.05 15.06 -45.56
C VAL A 144 -49.62 15.49 -46.95
#